data_AF-A0A923PLU9-F1
#
_entry.id   AF-A0A923PLU9-F1
#
_cell.length_a   1.000
_cell.length_b   1.000
_cell.length_c   1.000
_cell.angle_alpha   90.00
_cell.angle_beta   90.00
_cell.angle_gamma   90.00
#
_symmetry.space_group_name_H-M   'P 1'
#
loop_
_entity.id
_entity.type
_entity.pdbx_description
1 polymer ?
#
loop_
_entity_poly.entity_id
_entity_poly.type
_entity_poly.pdbx_seq_one_letter_code
_entity_poly.pdbx_strand_id
1 'polypeptide(L)'
;MSGHVAPVRRPLITGSKTYHQITEDICRPTETAPSLSWIITFIISVLCLGLFAFSVAWTIWVGIGSWNLNRTINWGWDITNFVWWVGIGHAGTLISAILLLFRQKWRTGVNRAAEAMTIFAVMCAGQFPLIHMGRLWLAIFIFPYPNTRGPLWVNFNSPLLWDVFAISTYFTVSLLFWYAGLVPDLATVRDRASGLRKKIYSIASFGWNGSAKHWQRWESLSLILAGLATPLVLSVHTIVSFDFATSVIPGWHTTIFPPYFVAGAIFSGFAMVLTLMLIARKVLHLEDYITIEHIESMNKVILLTGSIVGVAYLTELFIAWYSGYIYEQFAFLNRVMGPYYWSYIGMMLCNVLSPQIFWSKKMRTSLFWTFFMSIFINIGMWFERFVIIATTLARDYLPSSWSYYVPTWVEICIFIGTLGLFFTLFLIFTRVAPVVAIAEVKSILKSAGDQYIGPHAHAHHGHGHHVPAGANDHAAGTTVDIEDKDDTEIH
;
A
#
# COMPACT_ATOMS: atom_id res chain seq x y z
N MET A 1 -13.18 -12.64 24.90
CA MET A 1 -12.11 -13.55 25.34
C MET A 1 -10.98 -12.73 25.96
N SER A 2 -10.81 -12.77 27.28
CA SER A 2 -9.59 -12.30 27.95
C SER A 2 -8.54 -13.40 27.83
N GLY A 3 -7.73 -13.35 26.77
CA GLY A 3 -6.60 -14.26 26.62
C GLY A 3 -5.41 -13.79 27.44
N HIS A 4 -4.50 -14.71 27.80
CA HIS A 4 -3.20 -14.34 28.36
C HIS A 4 -2.41 -13.49 27.34
N VAL A 5 -2.08 -12.25 27.71
CA VAL A 5 -1.24 -11.36 26.91
C VAL A 5 0.11 -11.24 27.59
N ALA A 6 1.19 -11.52 26.86
CA ALA A 6 2.54 -11.36 27.37
C ALA A 6 2.81 -9.90 27.77
N PRO A 7 3.46 -9.65 28.93
CA PRO A 7 3.68 -8.29 29.47
C PRO A 7 4.62 -7.44 28.59
N VAL A 8 5.39 -8.08 27.70
CA VAL A 8 6.32 -7.43 26.77
C VAL A 8 5.58 -6.64 25.67
N ARG A 9 4.31 -6.96 25.39
CA ARG A 9 3.56 -6.31 24.30
C ARG A 9 3.12 -4.91 24.71
N ARG A 10 3.41 -3.95 23.83
CA ARG A 10 2.97 -2.56 23.99
C ARG A 10 1.52 -2.38 23.52
N PRO A 11 0.79 -1.41 24.09
CA PRO A 11 -0.57 -1.11 23.68
C PRO A 11 -0.63 -0.55 22.25
N LEU A 12 -1.65 -0.98 21.52
CA LEU A 12 -1.98 -0.51 20.17
C LEU A 12 -3.09 0.55 20.18
N ILE A 13 -3.85 0.65 21.27
CA ILE A 13 -4.88 1.68 21.45
C ILE A 13 -4.54 2.43 22.74
N THR A 14 -4.44 3.76 22.65
CA THR A 14 -4.09 4.63 23.78
C THR A 14 -5.26 5.52 24.22
N GLY A 15 -5.15 6.11 25.40
CA GLY A 15 -6.11 7.06 25.95
C GLY A 15 -7.28 6.40 26.70
N SER A 16 -7.09 5.17 27.21
CA SER A 16 -8.08 4.42 28.00
C SER A 16 -9.49 4.44 27.40
N LYS A 17 -9.58 4.21 26.09
CA LYS A 17 -10.81 4.39 25.30
C LYS A 17 -11.84 3.31 25.58
N THR A 18 -13.08 3.73 25.79
CA THR A 18 -14.24 2.82 25.85
C THR A 18 -14.77 2.48 24.45
N TYR A 19 -15.55 1.40 24.33
CA TYR A 19 -16.21 1.02 23.07
C TYR A 19 -17.05 2.15 22.44
N HIS A 20 -17.66 2.99 23.27
CA HIS A 20 -18.44 4.14 22.82
C HIS A 20 -17.54 5.20 22.21
N GLN A 21 -16.48 5.62 22.92
CA GLN A 21 -15.52 6.63 22.46
C GLN A 21 -14.84 6.21 21.16
N ILE A 22 -14.49 4.93 20.99
CA ILE A 22 -13.95 4.41 19.72
C ILE A 22 -14.89 4.69 18.55
N THR A 23 -16.19 4.49 18.77
CA THR A 23 -17.20 4.74 17.73
C THR A 23 -17.32 6.22 17.45
N GLU A 24 -17.37 7.04 18.49
CA GLU A 24 -17.50 8.49 18.38
C GLU A 24 -16.30 9.09 17.62
N ASP A 25 -15.08 8.78 18.05
CA ASP A 25 -13.86 9.32 17.45
C ASP A 25 -13.74 8.95 15.97
N ILE A 26 -14.00 7.68 15.62
CA ILE A 26 -13.83 7.19 14.24
C ILE A 26 -14.99 7.62 13.33
N CYS A 27 -16.22 7.73 13.84
CA CYS A 27 -17.36 8.20 13.04
C CYS A 27 -17.39 9.73 12.91
N ARG A 28 -16.80 10.49 13.84
CA ARG A 28 -16.86 11.96 13.85
C ARG A 28 -16.49 12.61 12.51
N PRO A 29 -15.41 12.20 11.81
CA PRO A 29 -15.12 12.73 10.48
C PRO A 29 -16.26 12.53 9.46
N THR A 30 -17.04 11.46 9.54
CA THR A 30 -18.17 11.23 8.62
C THR A 30 -19.43 12.03 8.99
N GLU A 31 -19.50 12.54 10.23
CA GLU A 31 -20.68 13.19 10.79
C GLU A 31 -20.61 14.72 10.77
N THR A 32 -19.41 15.29 10.94
CA THR A 32 -19.19 16.75 10.99
C THR A 32 -19.17 17.38 9.60
N ALA A 33 -19.20 18.71 9.49
CA ALA A 33 -18.91 19.39 8.23
C ALA A 33 -17.41 19.28 7.88
N PRO A 34 -17.02 19.29 6.59
CA PRO A 34 -15.61 19.29 6.20
C PRO A 34 -14.91 20.55 6.72
N SER A 35 -13.67 20.39 7.20
CA SER A 35 -12.83 21.52 7.61
C SER A 35 -12.38 22.34 6.40
N LEU A 36 -12.00 23.61 6.63
CA LEU A 36 -11.47 24.47 5.58
C LEU A 36 -10.24 23.84 4.89
N SER A 37 -9.35 23.22 5.66
CA SER A 37 -8.18 22.50 5.13
C SER A 37 -8.58 21.38 4.18
N TRP A 38 -9.59 20.58 4.54
CA TRP A 38 -10.11 19.53 3.66
C TRP A 38 -10.68 20.11 2.37
N ILE A 39 -11.45 21.20 2.44
CA ILE A 39 -12.04 21.85 1.26
C ILE A 39 -10.95 22.36 0.32
N ILE A 40 -9.92 23.05 0.86
CA ILE A 40 -8.80 23.56 0.05
C ILE A 40 -8.06 22.39 -0.64
N THR A 41 -7.70 21.34 0.09
CA THR A 41 -7.01 20.19 -0.49
C THR A 41 -7.88 19.45 -1.51
N PHE A 42 -9.20 19.36 -1.27
CA PHE A 42 -10.14 18.76 -2.21
C PHE A 42 -10.23 19.57 -3.50
N ILE A 43 -10.33 20.90 -3.43
CA ILE A 43 -10.34 21.78 -4.60
C ILE A 43 -9.04 21.62 -5.40
N ILE A 44 -7.88 21.62 -4.74
CA ILE A 44 -6.58 21.40 -5.42
C ILE A 44 -6.56 20.04 -6.12
N SER A 45 -7.03 18.99 -5.45
CA SER A 45 -7.08 17.63 -6.02
C SER A 45 -8.01 17.57 -7.25
N VAL A 46 -9.15 18.24 -7.19
CA VAL A 46 -10.11 18.33 -8.30
C VAL A 46 -9.56 19.15 -9.46
N LEU A 47 -8.79 20.22 -9.20
CA LEU A 47 -8.11 20.98 -10.25
C LEU A 47 -7.05 20.12 -10.96
N CYS A 48 -6.27 19.34 -10.21
CA CYS A 48 -5.34 18.37 -10.78
C CYS A 48 -6.09 17.28 -11.58
N LEU A 49 -7.24 16.80 -11.10
CA LEU A 49 -8.10 15.88 -11.86
C LEU A 49 -8.67 16.53 -13.14
N GLY A 50 -8.98 17.82 -13.11
CA GLY A 50 -9.35 18.59 -14.30
C GLY A 50 -8.21 18.64 -15.31
N LEU A 51 -6.98 18.83 -14.84
CA LEU A 51 -5.77 18.74 -15.66
C LEU A 51 -5.61 17.34 -16.27
N PHE A 52 -5.86 16.27 -15.50
CA PHE A 52 -5.88 14.90 -16.02
C PHE A 52 -6.86 14.73 -17.19
N ALA A 53 -8.11 15.12 -16.98
CA ALA A 53 -9.16 15.00 -17.99
C ALA A 53 -8.81 15.79 -19.25
N PHE A 54 -8.26 17.00 -19.08
CA PHE A 54 -7.77 17.83 -20.19
C PHE A 54 -6.63 17.13 -20.96
N SER A 55 -5.59 16.64 -20.28
CA SER A 55 -4.44 16.01 -20.93
C SER A 55 -4.80 14.68 -21.61
N VAL A 56 -5.74 13.91 -21.05
CA VAL A 56 -6.27 12.71 -21.70
C VAL A 56 -7.07 13.08 -22.94
N ALA A 57 -7.98 14.06 -22.85
CA ALA A 57 -8.73 14.54 -24.01
C ALA A 57 -7.81 15.08 -25.12
N TRP A 58 -6.78 15.83 -24.75
CA TRP A 58 -5.74 16.31 -25.67
C TRP A 58 -5.01 15.16 -26.36
N THR A 59 -4.60 14.14 -25.60
CA THR A 59 -3.91 12.96 -26.13
C THR A 59 -4.80 12.18 -27.10
N ILE A 60 -6.10 12.03 -26.80
CA ILE A 60 -7.04 11.36 -27.69
C ILE A 60 -7.28 12.18 -28.97
N TRP A 61 -7.34 13.50 -28.86
CA TRP A 61 -7.62 14.40 -29.99
C TRP A 61 -6.43 14.59 -30.93
N VAL A 62 -5.23 14.86 -30.39
CA VAL A 62 -4.01 15.09 -31.15
C VAL A 62 -3.28 13.78 -31.49
N GLY A 63 -3.45 12.76 -30.65
CA GLY A 63 -2.78 11.47 -30.75
C GLY A 63 -1.58 11.33 -29.80
N ILE A 64 -1.09 10.09 -29.70
CA ILE A 64 0.06 9.69 -28.86
C ILE A 64 1.35 10.42 -29.26
N GLY A 65 1.46 10.92 -30.49
CA GLY A 65 2.60 11.74 -30.93
C GLY A 65 2.75 13.08 -30.18
N SER A 66 1.78 13.48 -29.35
CA SER A 66 1.92 14.59 -28.40
C SER A 66 2.81 14.25 -27.20
N TRP A 67 3.06 12.97 -26.97
CA TRP A 67 4.08 12.45 -26.06
C TRP A 67 5.40 12.37 -26.81
N ASN A 68 6.54 12.54 -26.13
CA ASN A 68 7.85 12.54 -26.80
C ASN A 68 8.39 11.12 -26.98
N LEU A 69 7.49 10.14 -27.08
CA LEU A 69 7.85 8.77 -27.40
C LEU A 69 8.41 8.71 -28.81
N ASN A 70 9.36 7.82 -29.03
CA ASN A 70 9.96 7.64 -30.35
C ASN A 70 9.95 6.15 -30.73
N ARG A 71 10.39 5.85 -31.96
CA ARG A 71 10.38 4.48 -32.47
C ARG A 71 11.28 3.51 -31.69
N THR A 72 12.30 4.03 -31.00
CA THR A 72 13.24 3.26 -30.18
C THR A 72 12.71 3.14 -28.75
N ILE A 73 12.38 4.27 -28.13
CA ILE A 73 11.81 4.40 -26.79
C ILE A 73 10.31 4.63 -26.96
N ASN A 74 9.60 3.53 -27.18
CA ASN A 74 8.14 3.51 -27.39
C ASN A 74 7.33 3.45 -26.08
N TRP A 75 8.02 3.27 -24.95
CA TRP A 75 7.47 3.27 -23.60
C TRP A 75 8.32 4.19 -22.72
N GLY A 76 7.66 5.06 -21.97
CA GLY A 76 8.28 6.10 -21.16
C GLY A 76 7.49 6.30 -19.88
N TRP A 77 6.98 7.52 -19.67
CA TRP A 77 6.21 7.87 -18.47
C TRP A 77 4.89 7.11 -18.35
N ASP A 78 4.28 6.70 -19.45
CA ASP A 78 3.05 5.92 -19.48
C ASP A 78 3.17 4.61 -18.69
N ILE A 79 4.03 3.69 -19.13
CA ILE A 79 4.18 2.40 -18.47
C ILE A 79 4.98 2.53 -17.16
N THR A 80 5.87 3.53 -17.03
CA THR A 80 6.54 3.83 -15.76
C THR A 80 5.52 4.14 -14.67
N ASN A 81 4.57 5.03 -14.94
CA ASN A 81 3.54 5.42 -14.00
C ASN A 81 2.53 4.31 -13.75
N PHE A 82 2.20 3.54 -14.79
CA PHE A 82 1.39 2.34 -14.66
C PHE A 82 1.94 1.37 -13.61
N VAL A 83 3.19 0.90 -13.78
CA VAL A 83 3.81 -0.07 -12.87
C VAL A 83 4.01 0.52 -11.48
N TRP A 84 4.29 1.83 -11.40
CA TRP A 84 4.40 2.54 -10.11
C TRP A 84 3.07 2.57 -9.34
N TRP A 85 1.96 2.91 -10.02
CA TRP A 85 0.63 2.90 -9.40
C TRP A 85 0.14 1.49 -9.04
N VAL A 86 0.38 0.49 -9.88
CA VAL A 86 0.10 -0.91 -9.54
C VAL A 86 0.90 -1.31 -8.30
N GLY A 87 2.20 -0.97 -8.28
CA GLY A 87 3.10 -1.22 -7.14
C GLY A 87 2.58 -0.63 -5.84
N ILE A 88 2.18 0.65 -5.83
CA ILE A 88 1.54 1.29 -4.67
C ILE A 88 0.30 0.53 -4.23
N GLY A 89 -0.50 0.07 -5.19
CA GLY A 89 -1.72 -0.67 -4.94
C GLY A 89 -1.51 -1.99 -4.19
N HIS A 90 -0.32 -2.59 -4.17
CA HIS A 90 -0.08 -3.90 -3.54
C HIS A 90 0.08 -3.87 -2.01
N ALA A 91 0.50 -2.75 -1.43
CA ALA A 91 0.70 -2.72 0.02
C ALA A 91 -0.61 -2.82 0.81
N GLY A 92 -1.71 -2.26 0.29
CA GLY A 92 -2.99 -2.27 0.99
C GLY A 92 -3.56 -3.67 1.18
N THR A 93 -3.56 -4.46 0.12
CA THR A 93 -3.95 -5.87 0.14
C THR A 93 -2.98 -6.75 0.91
N LEU A 94 -1.67 -6.44 0.93
CA LEU A 94 -0.74 -7.10 1.84
C LEU A 94 -1.11 -6.84 3.31
N ILE A 95 -1.38 -5.58 3.67
CA ILE A 95 -1.75 -5.19 5.04
C ILE A 95 -3.07 -5.84 5.47
N SER A 96 -4.04 -5.94 4.57
CA SER A 96 -5.35 -6.50 4.92
C SER A 96 -5.43 -8.02 4.83
N ALA A 97 -4.73 -8.65 3.89
CA ALA A 97 -4.77 -10.10 3.67
C ALA A 97 -3.62 -10.84 4.37
N ILE A 98 -2.37 -10.53 4.02
CA ILE A 98 -1.20 -11.29 4.51
C ILE A 98 -1.04 -11.13 6.04
N LEU A 99 -1.18 -9.90 6.55
CA LEU A 99 -1.12 -9.68 8.00
C LEU A 99 -2.31 -10.31 8.75
N LEU A 100 -3.47 -10.46 8.10
CA LEU A 100 -4.60 -11.20 8.65
C LEU A 100 -4.28 -12.70 8.77
N LEU A 101 -3.66 -13.29 7.74
CA LEU A 101 -3.20 -14.68 7.78
C LEU A 101 -2.16 -14.91 8.89
N PHE A 102 -1.23 -13.96 9.09
CA PHE A 102 -0.28 -13.98 10.21
C PHE A 102 -0.87 -13.51 11.55
N ARG A 103 -2.18 -13.25 11.62
CA ARG A 103 -2.91 -12.80 12.82
C ARG A 103 -2.26 -11.60 13.51
N GLN A 104 -1.67 -10.70 12.74
CA GLN A 104 -0.99 -9.51 13.26
C GLN A 104 -2.02 -8.46 13.65
N LYS A 105 -2.17 -8.20 14.95
CA LYS A 105 -3.20 -7.30 15.49
C LYS A 105 -2.99 -5.83 15.12
N TRP A 106 -1.75 -5.38 14.89
CA TRP A 106 -1.47 -3.99 14.55
C TRP A 106 -2.04 -3.59 13.18
N ARG A 107 -2.43 -4.53 12.30
CA ARG A 107 -3.04 -4.16 11.02
C ARG A 107 -4.35 -3.37 11.17
N THR A 108 -5.08 -3.56 12.28
CA THR A 108 -6.46 -3.03 12.44
C THR A 108 -6.51 -1.50 12.51
N GLY A 109 -5.41 -0.84 12.85
CA GLY A 109 -5.33 0.62 12.85
C GLY A 109 -5.14 1.24 11.46
N VAL A 110 -4.77 0.45 10.45
CA VAL A 110 -4.37 0.94 9.12
C VAL A 110 -5.04 0.23 7.94
N ASN A 111 -5.61 -0.97 8.14
CA ASN A 111 -6.12 -1.82 7.06
C ASN A 111 -7.14 -1.13 6.15
N ARG A 112 -8.11 -0.43 6.71
CA ARG A 112 -9.21 0.15 5.92
C ARG A 112 -8.73 1.23 4.95
N ALA A 113 -7.88 2.13 5.43
CA ALA A 113 -7.27 3.16 4.61
C ALA A 113 -6.30 2.56 3.57
N ALA A 114 -5.59 1.51 3.94
CA ALA A 114 -4.67 0.81 3.05
C ALA A 114 -5.43 0.10 1.91
N GLU A 115 -6.53 -0.59 2.21
CA GLU A 115 -7.43 -1.19 1.21
C GLU A 115 -8.04 -0.12 0.26
N ALA A 116 -8.48 1.01 0.80
CA ALA A 116 -8.97 2.12 -0.02
C ALA A 116 -7.88 2.67 -0.95
N MET A 117 -6.65 2.84 -0.43
CA MET A 117 -5.48 3.21 -1.22
C MET A 117 -5.25 2.22 -2.37
N THR A 118 -5.35 0.91 -2.13
CA THR A 118 -5.24 -0.10 -3.20
C THR A 118 -6.23 0.16 -4.32
N ILE A 119 -7.51 0.32 -4.00
CA ILE A 119 -8.56 0.48 -5.01
C ILE A 119 -8.31 1.73 -5.85
N PHE A 120 -8.00 2.86 -5.20
CA PHE A 120 -7.79 4.12 -5.91
C PHE A 120 -6.50 4.12 -6.72
N ALA A 121 -5.43 3.50 -6.22
CA ALA A 121 -4.19 3.32 -6.96
C ALA A 121 -4.39 2.45 -8.20
N VAL A 122 -5.16 1.35 -8.08
CA VAL A 122 -5.50 0.47 -9.21
C VAL A 122 -6.40 1.19 -10.23
N MET A 123 -7.32 2.05 -9.78
CA MET A 123 -8.11 2.89 -10.70
C MET A 123 -7.24 3.86 -11.49
N CYS A 124 -6.21 4.44 -10.87
CA CYS A 124 -5.22 5.29 -11.53
C CYS A 124 -4.37 4.48 -12.51
N ALA A 125 -3.85 3.32 -12.08
CA ALA A 125 -3.08 2.41 -12.91
C ALA A 125 -3.86 1.96 -14.15
N GLY A 126 -5.11 1.51 -13.97
CA GLY A 126 -5.95 0.97 -15.04
C GLY A 126 -6.28 1.97 -16.15
N GLN A 127 -6.05 3.28 -15.94
CA GLN A 127 -6.15 4.26 -17.03
C GLN A 127 -4.98 4.15 -18.02
N PHE A 128 -3.76 3.85 -17.56
CA PHE A 128 -2.56 3.88 -18.40
C PHE A 128 -2.61 2.89 -19.58
N PRO A 129 -2.99 1.61 -19.39
CA PRO A 129 -3.16 0.65 -20.50
C PRO A 129 -4.22 1.07 -21.53
N LEU A 130 -5.12 1.99 -21.17
CA LEU A 130 -6.11 2.53 -22.09
C LEU A 130 -5.57 3.77 -22.80
N ILE A 131 -5.13 4.78 -22.05
CA ILE A 131 -4.72 6.08 -22.62
C ILE A 131 -3.46 5.99 -23.48
N HIS A 132 -2.60 4.99 -23.28
CA HIS A 132 -1.42 4.79 -24.13
C HIS A 132 -1.72 4.07 -25.46
N MET A 133 -2.96 3.63 -25.67
CA MET A 133 -3.38 3.03 -26.94
C MET A 133 -3.49 4.10 -28.03
N GLY A 134 -2.87 3.84 -29.19
CA GLY A 134 -3.05 4.71 -30.36
C GLY A 134 -4.49 4.77 -30.90
N ARG A 135 -5.31 3.74 -30.61
CA ARG A 135 -6.74 3.68 -31.00
C ARG A 135 -7.59 3.19 -29.83
N LEU A 136 -7.79 4.06 -28.85
CA LEU A 136 -8.52 3.76 -27.61
C LEU A 136 -9.93 3.19 -27.84
N TRP A 137 -10.66 3.65 -28.85
CA TRP A 137 -12.03 3.19 -29.14
C TRP A 137 -12.13 1.71 -29.58
N LEU A 138 -10.99 1.06 -29.87
CA LEU A 138 -10.93 -0.37 -30.17
C LEU A 138 -10.53 -1.24 -28.96
N ALA A 139 -10.42 -0.66 -27.77
CA ALA A 139 -10.00 -1.37 -26.56
C ALA A 139 -10.84 -2.61 -26.26
N ILE A 140 -12.11 -2.66 -26.69
CA ILE A 140 -12.97 -3.83 -26.50
C ILE A 140 -12.38 -5.13 -27.10
N PHE A 141 -11.55 -5.04 -28.14
CA PHE A 141 -10.97 -6.22 -28.81
C PHE A 141 -9.88 -6.94 -28.00
N ILE A 142 -9.47 -6.42 -26.85
CA ILE A 142 -8.57 -7.13 -25.93
C ILE A 142 -9.29 -8.27 -25.20
N PHE A 143 -10.62 -8.23 -25.08
CA PHE A 143 -11.38 -9.23 -24.34
C PHE A 143 -11.70 -10.45 -25.23
N PRO A 144 -11.64 -11.68 -24.69
CA PRO A 144 -12.11 -12.86 -25.41
C PRO A 144 -13.63 -12.92 -25.36
N TYR A 145 -14.31 -12.37 -26.37
CA TYR A 145 -15.76 -12.45 -26.50
C TYR A 145 -16.19 -12.99 -27.88
N PRO A 146 -17.27 -13.77 -27.95
CA PRO A 146 -17.83 -14.23 -29.22
C PRO A 146 -18.21 -13.04 -30.11
N ASN A 147 -17.83 -13.08 -31.38
CA ASN A 147 -18.02 -11.96 -32.29
C ASN A 147 -18.47 -12.42 -33.68
N THR A 148 -18.93 -11.46 -34.50
CA THR A 148 -19.45 -11.68 -35.85
C THR A 148 -18.37 -11.86 -36.92
N ARG A 149 -17.08 -11.81 -36.55
CA ARG A 149 -15.92 -11.86 -37.46
C ARG A 149 -15.39 -13.28 -37.65
N GLY A 150 -16.22 -14.30 -37.42
CA GLY A 150 -15.82 -15.71 -37.49
C GLY A 150 -15.07 -16.18 -36.22
N PRO A 151 -14.15 -17.15 -36.32
CA PRO A 151 -13.39 -17.69 -35.19
C PRO A 151 -12.23 -16.78 -34.76
N LEU A 152 -12.44 -15.46 -34.76
CA LEU A 152 -11.43 -14.49 -34.36
C LEU A 152 -11.37 -14.40 -32.83
N TRP A 153 -10.22 -14.72 -32.26
CA TRP A 153 -9.94 -14.68 -30.82
C TRP A 153 -8.62 -13.97 -30.54
N VAL A 154 -8.43 -13.52 -29.29
CA VAL A 154 -7.15 -13.03 -28.80
C VAL A 154 -6.16 -14.18 -28.57
N ASN A 155 -4.87 -13.90 -28.63
CA ASN A 155 -3.84 -14.86 -28.23
C ASN A 155 -3.66 -14.84 -26.71
N PHE A 156 -3.39 -15.98 -26.09
CA PHE A 156 -3.16 -16.08 -24.64
C PHE A 156 -1.67 -16.15 -24.27
N ASN A 157 -0.78 -15.73 -25.18
CA ASN A 157 0.67 -15.81 -24.98
C ASN A 157 1.28 -14.46 -24.59
N SER A 158 0.61 -13.35 -24.87
CA SER A 158 1.12 -12.01 -24.58
C SER A 158 0.93 -11.65 -23.09
N PRO A 159 2.00 -11.27 -22.39
CA PRO A 159 1.92 -10.75 -21.02
C PRO A 159 0.98 -9.55 -20.86
N LEU A 160 0.89 -8.67 -21.88
CA LEU A 160 -0.05 -7.55 -21.88
C LEU A 160 -1.53 -7.99 -21.78
N LEU A 161 -1.90 -9.14 -22.35
CA LEU A 161 -3.24 -9.68 -22.16
C LEU A 161 -3.42 -10.23 -20.75
N TRP A 162 -2.40 -10.90 -20.21
CA TRP A 162 -2.42 -11.39 -18.83
C TRP A 162 -2.61 -10.23 -17.85
N ASP A 163 -2.03 -9.07 -18.14
CA ASP A 163 -2.16 -7.83 -17.38
C ASP A 163 -3.61 -7.34 -17.31
N VAL A 164 -4.37 -7.42 -18.41
CA VAL A 164 -5.82 -7.12 -18.43
C VAL A 164 -6.56 -8.01 -17.43
N PHE A 165 -6.28 -9.31 -17.42
CA PHE A 165 -6.91 -10.26 -16.48
C PHE A 165 -6.43 -10.04 -15.05
N ALA A 166 -5.14 -9.81 -14.85
CA ALA A 166 -4.53 -9.61 -13.55
C ALA A 166 -5.13 -8.37 -12.87
N ILE A 167 -5.15 -7.22 -13.54
CA ILE A 167 -5.62 -5.96 -12.98
C ILE A 167 -7.14 -5.96 -12.79
N SER A 168 -7.91 -6.47 -13.75
CA SER A 168 -9.37 -6.55 -13.61
C SER A 168 -9.77 -7.45 -12.44
N THR A 169 -9.17 -8.64 -12.34
CA THR A 169 -9.40 -9.56 -11.22
C THR A 169 -8.92 -8.95 -9.90
N TYR A 170 -7.75 -8.31 -9.89
CA TYR A 170 -7.21 -7.64 -8.72
C TYR A 170 -8.10 -6.52 -8.20
N PHE A 171 -8.60 -5.68 -9.11
CA PHE A 171 -9.54 -4.62 -8.79
C PHE A 171 -10.84 -5.20 -8.21
N THR A 172 -11.44 -6.19 -8.87
CA THR A 172 -12.69 -6.81 -8.42
C THR A 172 -12.54 -7.46 -7.05
N VAL A 173 -11.51 -8.29 -6.83
CA VAL A 173 -11.28 -8.95 -5.54
C VAL A 173 -10.98 -7.93 -4.45
N SER A 174 -10.15 -6.92 -4.73
CA SER A 174 -9.84 -5.86 -3.75
C SER A 174 -11.08 -5.05 -3.38
N LEU A 175 -11.92 -4.70 -4.36
CA LEU A 175 -13.18 -3.98 -4.13
C LEU A 175 -14.15 -4.81 -3.28
N LEU A 176 -14.32 -6.10 -3.61
CA LEU A 176 -15.18 -7.01 -2.85
C LEU A 176 -14.68 -7.22 -1.43
N PHE A 177 -13.36 -7.38 -1.26
CA PHE A 177 -12.75 -7.59 0.05
C PHE A 177 -12.89 -6.36 0.95
N TRP A 178 -12.54 -5.18 0.44
CA TRP A 178 -12.72 -3.91 1.14
C TRP A 178 -14.18 -3.65 1.48
N TYR A 179 -15.09 -3.82 0.51
CA TYR A 179 -16.51 -3.56 0.71
C TYR A 179 -17.13 -4.53 1.71
N ALA A 180 -16.83 -5.84 1.63
CA ALA A 180 -17.26 -6.82 2.63
C ALA A 180 -16.76 -6.46 4.03
N GLY A 181 -15.51 -5.98 4.12
CA GLY A 181 -14.98 -5.45 5.37
C GLY A 181 -15.77 -4.25 5.88
N LEU A 182 -16.22 -3.35 5.00
CA LEU A 182 -16.91 -2.09 5.33
C LEU A 182 -18.34 -2.28 5.80
N VAL A 183 -19.03 -3.35 5.40
CA VAL A 183 -20.44 -3.61 5.74
C VAL A 183 -20.79 -3.36 7.23
N PRO A 184 -20.07 -3.92 8.23
CA PRO A 184 -20.36 -3.64 9.65
C PRO A 184 -20.09 -2.19 10.07
N ASP A 185 -19.09 -1.54 9.47
CA ASP A 185 -18.76 -0.14 9.75
C ASP A 185 -19.85 0.80 9.18
N LEU A 186 -20.30 0.55 7.95
CA LEU A 186 -21.40 1.28 7.31
C LEU A 186 -22.72 1.11 8.07
N ALA A 187 -22.97 -0.06 8.65
CA ALA A 187 -24.12 -0.28 9.53
C ALA A 187 -24.05 0.61 10.78
N THR A 188 -22.85 0.78 11.35
CA THR A 188 -22.65 1.67 12.50
C THR A 188 -22.91 3.13 12.12
N VAL A 189 -22.47 3.58 10.94
CA VAL A 189 -22.75 4.95 10.44
C VAL A 189 -24.23 5.14 10.11
N ARG A 190 -24.90 4.11 9.54
CA ARG A 190 -26.35 4.11 9.27
C ARG A 190 -27.14 4.40 10.53
N ASP A 191 -26.82 3.72 11.63
CA ASP A 191 -27.59 3.80 12.87
C ASP A 191 -27.44 5.17 13.56
N ARG A 192 -26.39 5.92 13.22
CA ARG A 192 -26.13 7.29 13.69
C ARG A 192 -26.59 8.38 12.73
N ALA A 193 -26.84 8.03 11.47
CA ALA A 193 -27.28 8.98 10.45
C ALA A 193 -28.77 9.29 10.53
N SER A 194 -29.16 10.47 10.05
CA SER A 194 -30.55 10.90 9.90
C SER A 194 -30.87 11.28 8.43
N GLY A 195 -32.16 11.32 8.09
CA GLY A 195 -32.63 11.75 6.78
C GLY A 195 -32.12 10.91 5.60
N LEU A 196 -31.70 11.59 4.53
CA LEU A 196 -31.21 10.95 3.30
C LEU A 196 -29.96 10.10 3.54
N ARG A 197 -29.06 10.56 4.42
CA ARG A 197 -27.81 9.86 4.76
C ARG A 197 -28.09 8.47 5.34
N LYS A 198 -29.10 8.36 6.21
CA LYS A 198 -29.56 7.07 6.76
C LYS A 198 -30.04 6.12 5.66
N LYS A 199 -30.79 6.62 4.68
CA LYS A 199 -31.30 5.82 3.56
C LYS A 199 -30.15 5.26 2.72
N ILE A 200 -29.16 6.09 2.40
CA ILE A 200 -27.96 5.68 1.62
C ILE A 200 -27.19 4.59 2.37
N TYR A 201 -26.84 4.81 3.64
CA TYR A 201 -26.11 3.80 4.42
C TYR A 201 -26.94 2.55 4.75
N SER A 202 -28.28 2.65 4.76
CA SER A 202 -29.16 1.48 4.89
C SER A 202 -29.04 0.54 3.71
N ILE A 203 -29.02 1.10 2.49
CA ILE A 203 -28.79 0.32 1.27
C ILE A 203 -27.36 -0.22 1.27
N ALA A 204 -26.36 0.63 1.56
CA ALA A 204 -24.95 0.26 1.50
C ALA A 204 -24.51 -0.75 2.58
N SER A 205 -25.28 -0.94 3.66
CA SER A 205 -24.97 -1.91 4.73
C SER A 205 -25.70 -3.25 4.56
N PHE A 206 -26.46 -3.46 3.48
CA PHE A 206 -27.19 -4.70 3.18
C PHE A 206 -28.01 -5.26 4.35
N GLY A 207 -28.63 -4.37 5.14
CA GLY A 207 -29.44 -4.79 6.29
C GLY A 207 -28.66 -5.46 7.41
N TRP A 208 -27.34 -5.22 7.52
CA TRP A 208 -26.51 -5.79 8.57
C TRP A 208 -27.06 -5.46 9.97
N ASN A 209 -27.32 -6.50 10.75
CA ASN A 209 -27.91 -6.44 12.09
C ASN A 209 -26.97 -6.92 13.21
N GLY A 210 -25.74 -7.33 12.87
CA GLY A 210 -24.74 -7.79 13.85
C GLY A 210 -25.07 -9.13 14.55
N SER A 211 -25.96 -9.95 14.00
CA SER A 211 -26.25 -11.29 14.57
C SER A 211 -25.02 -12.20 14.57
N ALA A 212 -24.99 -13.16 15.52
CA ALA A 212 -23.89 -14.12 15.62
C ALA A 212 -23.66 -14.92 14.32
N LYS A 213 -24.74 -15.26 13.59
CA LYS A 213 -24.66 -15.94 12.29
C LYS A 213 -24.00 -15.07 11.21
N HIS A 214 -24.25 -13.75 11.22
CA HIS A 214 -23.58 -12.84 10.29
C HIS A 214 -22.09 -12.72 10.61
N TRP A 215 -21.72 -12.57 11.88
CA TRP A 215 -20.32 -12.52 12.31
C TRP A 215 -19.55 -13.78 11.94
N GLN A 216 -20.11 -14.97 12.24
CA GLN A 216 -19.48 -16.24 11.89
C GLN A 216 -19.19 -16.37 10.39
N ARG A 217 -20.16 -15.98 9.54
CA ARG A 217 -20.00 -16.02 8.08
C ARG A 217 -19.05 -14.94 7.58
N TRP A 218 -19.10 -13.75 8.15
CA TRP A 218 -18.23 -12.63 7.78
C TRP A 218 -16.76 -12.94 8.11
N GLU A 219 -16.46 -13.50 9.29
CA GLU A 219 -15.10 -13.93 9.63
C GLU A 219 -14.59 -15.02 8.67
N SER A 220 -15.44 -15.99 8.33
CA SER A 220 -15.12 -17.05 7.37
C SER A 220 -14.84 -16.47 5.97
N LEU A 221 -15.69 -15.56 5.50
CA LEU A 221 -15.53 -14.87 4.22
C LEU A 221 -14.23 -14.06 4.17
N SER A 222 -13.95 -13.28 5.22
CA SER A 222 -12.74 -12.46 5.31
C SER A 222 -11.46 -13.30 5.28
N LEU A 223 -11.45 -14.46 5.95
CA LEU A 223 -10.32 -15.39 5.90
C LEU A 223 -10.13 -16.04 4.53
N ILE A 224 -11.23 -16.44 3.87
CA ILE A 224 -11.17 -17.00 2.50
C ILE A 224 -10.67 -15.95 1.52
N LEU A 225 -11.21 -14.73 1.57
CA LEU A 225 -10.78 -13.63 0.71
C LEU A 225 -9.32 -13.25 0.95
N ALA A 226 -8.85 -13.25 2.20
CA ALA A 226 -7.44 -13.05 2.51
C ALA A 226 -6.53 -14.16 1.95
N GLY A 227 -7.00 -15.42 2.03
CA GLY A 227 -6.33 -16.57 1.44
C GLY A 227 -6.24 -16.49 -0.09
N LEU A 228 -7.28 -15.99 -0.77
CA LEU A 228 -7.31 -15.81 -2.22
C LEU A 228 -6.53 -14.56 -2.68
N ALA A 229 -6.62 -13.47 -1.92
CA ALA A 229 -5.95 -12.22 -2.23
C ALA A 229 -4.42 -12.34 -2.12
N THR A 230 -3.91 -13.20 -1.22
CA THR A 230 -2.46 -13.34 -1.00
C THR A 230 -1.71 -13.86 -2.25
N PRO A 231 -2.09 -14.99 -2.88
CA PRO A 231 -1.52 -15.40 -4.17
C PRO A 231 -1.77 -14.38 -5.27
N LEU A 232 -2.95 -13.75 -5.30
CA LEU A 232 -3.31 -12.77 -6.31
C LEU A 232 -2.37 -11.55 -6.28
N VAL A 233 -2.05 -11.03 -5.10
CA VAL A 233 -1.10 -9.92 -4.93
C VAL A 233 0.27 -10.26 -5.48
N LEU A 234 0.76 -11.47 -5.19
CA LEU A 234 2.05 -11.94 -5.69
C LEU A 234 2.02 -12.16 -7.20
N SER A 235 0.93 -12.73 -7.74
CA SER A 235 0.81 -13.05 -9.16
C SER A 235 0.62 -11.81 -10.03
N VAL A 236 -0.17 -10.82 -9.59
CA VAL A 236 -0.48 -9.63 -10.39
C VAL A 236 0.79 -8.84 -10.69
N HIS A 237 1.59 -8.54 -9.66
CA HIS A 237 2.82 -7.78 -9.87
C HIS A 237 3.91 -8.61 -10.56
N THR A 238 3.85 -9.94 -10.43
CA THR A 238 4.65 -10.87 -11.23
C THR A 238 4.28 -10.80 -12.72
N ILE A 239 2.98 -10.76 -13.05
CA ILE A 239 2.52 -10.64 -14.44
C ILE A 239 2.97 -9.32 -15.06
N VAL A 240 2.82 -8.21 -14.33
CA VAL A 240 3.36 -6.90 -14.75
C VAL A 240 4.87 -6.97 -14.97
N SER A 241 5.60 -7.72 -14.15
CA SER A 241 7.05 -7.91 -14.36
C SER A 241 7.38 -8.75 -15.60
N PHE A 242 6.47 -9.64 -16.02
CA PHE A 242 6.66 -10.48 -17.20
C PHE A 242 6.61 -9.69 -18.50
N ASP A 243 5.97 -8.52 -18.53
CA ASP A 243 6.04 -7.58 -19.67
C ASP A 243 7.49 -7.23 -20.03
N PHE A 244 8.37 -7.19 -19.03
CA PHE A 244 9.79 -6.91 -19.21
C PHE A 244 10.61 -8.22 -19.24
N ALA A 245 10.43 -9.08 -18.23
CA ALA A 245 11.25 -10.26 -18.01
C ALA A 245 11.24 -11.26 -19.18
N THR A 246 10.11 -11.36 -19.88
CA THR A 246 9.95 -12.28 -21.02
C THR A 246 10.40 -11.69 -22.35
N SER A 247 10.80 -10.41 -22.37
CA SER A 247 11.42 -9.77 -23.52
C SER A 247 12.81 -10.34 -23.79
N VAL A 248 13.35 -10.03 -24.96
CA VAL A 248 14.72 -10.39 -25.37
C VAL A 248 15.71 -9.24 -25.20
N ILE A 249 15.28 -8.11 -24.63
CA ILE A 249 16.11 -6.90 -24.49
C ILE A 249 17.10 -7.09 -23.34
N PRO A 250 18.40 -6.78 -23.55
CA PRO A 250 19.41 -6.90 -22.50
C PRO A 250 19.12 -5.92 -21.38
N GLY A 251 19.15 -6.36 -20.13
CA GLY A 251 18.74 -5.61 -18.94
C GLY A 251 17.24 -5.71 -18.62
N TRP A 252 16.44 -6.35 -19.48
CA TRP A 252 15.07 -6.79 -19.18
C TRP A 252 14.95 -8.30 -19.07
N HIS A 253 15.65 -9.05 -19.93
CA HIS A 253 15.59 -10.52 -19.93
C HIS A 253 16.27 -11.11 -18.68
N THR A 254 15.52 -11.28 -17.61
CA THR A 254 16.04 -11.81 -16.34
C THR A 254 14.97 -12.54 -15.55
N THR A 255 15.41 -13.53 -14.77
CA THR A 255 14.55 -14.39 -13.95
C THR A 255 14.28 -13.83 -12.57
N ILE A 256 15.02 -12.80 -12.13
CA ILE A 256 14.87 -12.22 -10.78
C ILE A 256 13.74 -11.19 -10.72
N PHE A 257 13.27 -10.68 -11.86
CA PHE A 257 12.27 -9.61 -11.92
C PHE A 257 10.97 -9.92 -11.17
N PRO A 258 10.34 -11.10 -11.28
CA PRO A 258 9.10 -11.37 -10.56
C PRO A 258 9.17 -11.16 -9.04
N PRO A 259 10.07 -11.83 -8.28
CA PRO A 259 10.16 -11.59 -6.83
C PRO A 259 10.69 -10.19 -6.50
N TYR A 260 11.59 -9.64 -7.33
CA TYR A 260 12.15 -8.30 -7.13
C TYR A 260 11.09 -7.20 -7.25
N PHE A 261 10.28 -7.24 -8.31
CA PHE A 261 9.21 -6.28 -8.53
C PHE A 261 8.19 -6.35 -7.40
N VAL A 262 7.84 -7.55 -6.92
CA VAL A 262 6.94 -7.74 -5.77
C VAL A 262 7.54 -7.11 -4.51
N ALA A 263 8.82 -7.35 -4.21
CA ALA A 263 9.47 -6.71 -3.07
C ALA A 263 9.46 -5.18 -3.18
N GLY A 264 9.73 -4.64 -4.37
CA GLY A 264 9.64 -3.22 -4.68
C GLY A 264 8.24 -2.65 -4.52
N ALA A 265 7.20 -3.38 -4.91
CA ALA A 265 5.79 -2.97 -4.73
C ALA A 265 5.40 -2.88 -3.26
N ILE A 266 5.86 -3.82 -2.43
CA ILE A 266 5.64 -3.77 -0.98
C ILE A 266 6.40 -2.58 -0.39
N PHE A 267 7.64 -2.36 -0.82
CA PHE A 267 8.46 -1.24 -0.36
C PHE A 267 7.84 0.13 -0.69
N SER A 268 7.46 0.40 -1.94
CA SER A 268 6.81 1.66 -2.34
C SER A 268 5.43 1.81 -1.71
N GLY A 269 4.63 0.76 -1.70
CA GLY A 269 3.26 0.83 -1.19
C GLY A 269 3.21 1.10 0.31
N PHE A 270 4.08 0.48 1.13
CA PHE A 270 4.15 0.80 2.56
C PHE A 270 4.61 2.24 2.80
N ALA A 271 5.53 2.74 2.00
CA ALA A 271 5.92 4.14 2.03
C ALA A 271 4.73 5.05 1.70
N MET A 272 3.93 4.74 0.68
CA MET A 272 2.72 5.51 0.37
C MET A 272 1.68 5.47 1.51
N VAL A 273 1.44 4.30 2.11
CA VAL A 273 0.57 4.17 3.30
C VAL A 273 1.05 5.07 4.42
N LEU A 274 2.35 5.09 4.72
CA LEU A 274 2.90 5.98 5.76
C LEU A 274 2.67 7.46 5.43
N THR A 275 2.92 7.90 4.21
CA THR A 275 2.69 9.29 3.80
C THR A 275 1.23 9.70 4.07
N LEU A 276 0.27 8.85 3.69
CA LEU A 276 -1.16 9.12 3.86
C LEU A 276 -1.59 9.03 5.32
N MET A 277 -1.20 7.97 6.03
CA MET A 277 -1.64 7.70 7.39
C MET A 277 -1.05 8.69 8.39
N LEU A 278 0.17 9.18 8.18
CA LEU A 278 0.76 10.20 9.04
C LEU A 278 0.00 11.53 8.96
N ILE A 279 -0.43 11.92 7.75
CA ILE A 279 -1.27 13.11 7.55
C ILE A 279 -2.66 12.86 8.14
N ALA A 280 -3.31 11.76 7.78
CA ALA A 280 -4.65 11.41 8.25
C ALA A 280 -4.72 11.32 9.78
N ARG A 281 -3.69 10.75 10.42
CA ARG A 281 -3.53 10.67 11.87
C ARG A 281 -3.65 12.04 12.54
N LYS A 282 -2.98 13.06 11.99
CA LYS A 282 -2.97 14.41 12.56
C LYS A 282 -4.23 15.21 12.20
N VAL A 283 -4.67 15.15 10.94
CA VAL A 283 -5.82 15.92 10.46
C VAL A 283 -7.15 15.41 11.03
N LEU A 284 -7.29 14.09 11.20
CA LEU A 284 -8.50 13.46 11.73
C LEU A 284 -8.44 13.20 13.23
N HIS A 285 -7.35 13.61 13.90
CA HIS A 285 -7.12 13.37 15.33
C HIS A 285 -7.19 11.89 15.75
N LEU A 286 -6.71 10.97 14.89
CA LEU A 286 -6.71 9.52 15.12
C LEU A 286 -5.43 9.02 15.78
N GLU A 287 -4.81 9.87 16.61
CA GLU A 287 -3.50 9.64 17.23
C GLU A 287 -3.48 8.44 18.17
N ASP A 288 -4.63 8.16 18.79
CA ASP A 288 -4.85 7.07 19.74
C ASP A 288 -5.05 5.69 19.08
N TYR A 289 -5.36 5.68 17.78
CA TYR A 289 -5.63 4.47 17.01
C TYR A 289 -4.47 4.12 16.08
N ILE A 290 -3.78 5.13 15.56
CA ILE A 290 -2.59 4.99 14.72
C ILE A 290 -1.37 5.36 15.56
N THR A 291 -0.96 4.45 16.44
CA THR A 291 0.12 4.70 17.40
C THR A 291 1.51 4.60 16.76
N ILE A 292 2.55 5.00 17.50
CA ILE A 292 3.95 4.85 17.08
C ILE A 292 4.31 3.38 16.80
N GLU A 293 3.67 2.42 17.49
CA GLU A 293 3.89 0.98 17.27
C GLU A 293 3.46 0.52 15.86
N HIS A 294 2.39 1.11 15.32
CA HIS A 294 1.95 0.86 13.94
C HIS A 294 3.01 1.36 12.95
N ILE A 295 3.52 2.57 13.20
CA ILE A 295 4.49 3.26 12.34
C ILE A 295 5.84 2.55 12.38
N GLU A 296 6.31 2.18 13.57
CA GLU A 296 7.54 1.40 13.74
C GLU A 296 7.42 0.02 13.06
N SER A 297 6.26 -0.65 13.17
CA SER A 297 6.04 -1.94 12.52
C SER A 297 6.07 -1.84 10.99
N MET A 298 5.44 -0.81 10.42
CA MET A 298 5.51 -0.53 8.98
C MET A 298 6.95 -0.21 8.54
N ASN A 299 7.70 0.59 9.30
CA ASN A 299 9.09 0.90 8.98
C ASN A 299 10.00 -0.34 9.02
N LYS A 300 9.73 -1.33 9.88
CA LYS A 300 10.46 -2.61 9.86
C LYS A 300 10.22 -3.39 8.56
N VAL A 301 8.97 -3.39 8.07
CA VAL A 301 8.63 -4.03 6.79
C VAL A 301 9.35 -3.32 5.64
N ILE A 302 9.35 -1.98 5.64
CA ILE A 302 10.07 -1.16 4.65
C ILE A 302 11.58 -1.45 4.67
N LEU A 303 12.19 -1.54 5.84
CA LEU A 303 13.60 -1.88 5.99
C LEU A 303 13.91 -3.27 5.39
N LEU A 304 13.07 -4.26 5.70
CA LEU A 304 13.22 -5.61 5.18
C LEU A 304 13.13 -5.64 3.65
N THR A 305 12.07 -5.07 3.08
CA THR A 305 11.84 -5.11 1.64
C THR A 305 12.82 -4.24 0.86
N GLY A 306 13.20 -3.07 1.40
CA GLY A 306 14.26 -2.23 0.83
C GLY A 306 15.62 -2.96 0.82
N SER A 307 15.91 -3.76 1.84
CA SER A 307 17.13 -4.59 1.85
C SER A 307 17.07 -5.73 0.83
N ILE A 308 15.90 -6.38 0.64
CA ILE A 308 15.69 -7.39 -0.41
C ILE A 308 15.90 -6.77 -1.80
N VAL A 309 15.36 -5.58 -2.04
CA VAL A 309 15.57 -4.81 -3.28
C VAL A 309 17.05 -4.48 -3.48
N GLY A 310 17.75 -4.05 -2.43
CA GLY A 310 19.20 -3.82 -2.46
C GLY A 310 20.01 -5.06 -2.84
N VAL A 311 19.65 -6.23 -2.31
CA VAL A 311 20.29 -7.51 -2.68
C VAL A 311 20.01 -7.86 -4.14
N ALA A 312 18.80 -7.61 -4.65
CA ALA A 312 18.46 -7.84 -6.05
C ALA A 312 19.31 -6.95 -6.98
N TYR A 313 19.49 -5.66 -6.67
CA TYR A 313 20.36 -4.77 -7.45
C TYR A 313 21.81 -5.26 -7.50
N LEU A 314 22.37 -5.69 -6.37
CA LEU A 314 23.72 -6.24 -6.31
C LEU A 314 23.83 -7.55 -7.11
N THR A 315 22.78 -8.37 -7.07
CA THR A 315 22.71 -9.62 -7.84
C THR A 315 22.69 -9.34 -9.35
N GLU A 316 21.92 -8.35 -9.80
CA GLU A 316 21.90 -7.94 -11.20
C GLU A 316 23.26 -7.43 -11.68
N LEU A 317 23.91 -6.56 -10.90
CA LEU A 317 25.26 -6.07 -11.22
C LEU A 317 26.28 -7.21 -11.28
N PHE A 318 26.20 -8.14 -10.32
CA PHE A 318 27.08 -9.31 -10.27
C PHE A 318 26.87 -10.23 -11.47
N ILE A 319 25.62 -10.56 -11.80
CA ILE A 319 25.30 -11.43 -12.94
C ILE A 319 25.64 -10.78 -14.27
N ALA A 320 25.43 -9.46 -14.41
CA ALA A 320 25.84 -8.72 -15.61
C ALA A 320 27.35 -8.87 -15.85
N TRP A 321 28.17 -8.66 -14.80
CA TRP A 321 29.62 -8.88 -14.86
C TRP A 321 29.97 -10.35 -15.13
N TYR A 322 29.37 -11.28 -14.39
CA TYR A 322 29.65 -12.72 -14.43
C TYR A 322 29.25 -13.38 -15.77
N SER A 323 28.20 -12.89 -16.42
CA SER A 323 27.66 -13.49 -17.65
C SER A 323 28.64 -13.51 -18.83
N GLY A 324 29.61 -12.58 -18.86
CA GLY A 324 30.50 -12.37 -19.99
C GLY A 324 29.80 -11.87 -21.27
N TYR A 325 28.49 -11.56 -21.22
CA TYR A 325 27.73 -11.12 -22.37
C TYR A 325 27.83 -9.60 -22.54
N ILE A 326 28.42 -9.17 -23.65
CA ILE A 326 28.82 -7.78 -23.90
C ILE A 326 27.63 -6.82 -23.80
N TYR A 327 26.44 -7.22 -24.30
CA TYR A 327 25.26 -6.37 -24.27
C TYR A 327 24.68 -6.18 -22.86
N GLU A 328 24.70 -7.21 -22.02
CA GLU A 328 24.28 -7.09 -20.61
C GLU A 328 25.27 -6.23 -19.82
N GLN A 329 26.58 -6.48 -19.98
CA GLN A 329 27.62 -5.65 -19.36
C GLN A 329 27.48 -4.18 -19.77
N PHE A 330 27.25 -3.92 -21.06
CA PHE A 330 27.03 -2.58 -21.57
C PHE A 330 25.73 -1.95 -21.04
N ALA A 331 24.63 -2.70 -20.93
CA ALA A 331 23.36 -2.19 -20.40
C ALA A 331 23.52 -1.65 -18.97
N PHE A 332 24.18 -2.40 -18.09
CA PHE A 332 24.45 -1.95 -16.72
C PHE A 332 25.49 -0.85 -16.64
N LEU A 333 26.53 -0.87 -17.49
CA LEU A 333 27.48 0.24 -17.60
C LEU A 333 26.78 1.53 -18.06
N ASN A 334 25.85 1.43 -19.01
CA ASN A 334 25.06 2.56 -19.50
C ASN A 334 24.12 3.13 -18.42
N ARG A 335 23.61 2.31 -17.50
CA ARG A 335 22.87 2.83 -16.33
C ARG A 335 23.74 3.73 -15.46
N VAL A 336 25.00 3.36 -15.23
CA VAL A 336 25.93 4.07 -14.34
C VAL A 336 26.62 5.27 -15.00
N MET A 337 27.09 5.12 -16.24
CA MET A 337 27.93 6.11 -16.93
C MET A 337 27.27 6.71 -18.18
N GLY A 338 26.08 6.24 -18.57
CA GLY A 338 25.37 6.71 -19.74
C GLY A 338 24.64 8.04 -19.54
N PRO A 339 23.85 8.49 -20.54
CA PRO A 339 23.18 9.79 -20.51
C PRO A 339 22.13 9.90 -19.40
N TYR A 340 21.66 8.77 -18.86
CA TYR A 340 20.69 8.69 -17.78
C TYR A 340 21.32 8.41 -16.40
N TYR A 341 22.63 8.60 -16.22
CA TYR A 341 23.33 8.31 -14.96
C TYR A 341 22.65 8.94 -13.73
N TRP A 342 22.10 10.15 -13.89
CA TRP A 342 21.40 10.89 -12.83
C TRP A 342 20.18 10.13 -12.28
N SER A 343 19.47 9.40 -13.14
CA SER A 343 18.29 8.61 -12.76
C SER A 343 18.69 7.35 -11.98
N TYR A 344 19.78 6.69 -12.38
CA TYR A 344 20.32 5.52 -11.68
C TYR A 344 20.92 5.89 -10.32
N ILE A 345 21.70 6.97 -10.25
CA ILE A 345 22.24 7.48 -8.98
C ILE A 345 21.09 7.89 -8.06
N GLY A 346 20.10 8.63 -8.57
CA GLY A 346 18.91 9.00 -7.81
C GLY A 346 18.17 7.79 -7.25
N MET A 347 17.95 6.76 -8.07
CA MET A 347 17.36 5.48 -7.67
C MET A 347 18.18 4.80 -6.56
N MET A 348 19.48 4.60 -6.76
CA MET A 348 20.33 3.90 -5.79
C MET A 348 20.42 4.63 -4.46
N LEU A 349 20.58 5.97 -4.48
CA LEU A 349 20.58 6.78 -3.27
C LEU A 349 19.24 6.69 -2.53
N CYS A 350 18.12 6.80 -3.24
CA CYS A 350 16.81 6.76 -2.61
C CYS A 350 16.45 5.36 -2.11
N ASN A 351 16.63 4.30 -2.91
CA ASN A 351 16.14 2.98 -2.56
C ASN A 351 17.09 2.19 -1.66
N VAL A 352 18.42 2.36 -1.82
CA VAL A 352 19.39 1.60 -1.03
C VAL A 352 19.72 2.31 0.28
N LEU A 353 19.92 3.64 0.29
CA LEU A 353 20.35 4.33 1.50
C LEU A 353 19.20 4.71 2.43
N SER A 354 18.07 5.18 1.89
CA SER A 354 16.96 5.65 2.74
C SER A 354 16.42 4.59 3.72
N PRO A 355 16.22 3.30 3.36
CA PRO A 355 15.70 2.33 4.33
C PRO A 355 16.69 2.03 5.45
N GLN A 356 18.01 2.14 5.22
CA GLN A 356 19.03 1.76 6.21
C GLN A 356 19.00 2.67 7.45
N ILE A 357 18.47 3.88 7.32
CA ILE A 357 18.27 4.79 8.44
C ILE A 357 17.34 4.16 9.50
N PHE A 358 16.42 3.27 9.09
CA PHE A 358 15.48 2.60 9.99
C PHE A 358 16.10 1.46 10.83
N TRP A 359 17.38 1.12 10.66
CA TRP A 359 18.10 0.28 11.64
C TRP A 359 18.15 0.97 13.01
N SER A 360 18.32 2.30 13.02
CA SER A 360 18.30 3.08 14.25
C SER A 360 16.87 3.22 14.77
N LYS A 361 16.61 2.70 15.97
CA LYS A 361 15.30 2.80 16.63
C LYS A 361 14.84 4.24 16.78
N LYS A 362 15.75 5.16 17.10
CA LYS A 362 15.47 6.61 17.26
C LYS A 362 14.87 7.22 15.99
N MET A 363 15.37 6.80 14.83
CA MET A 363 14.88 7.28 13.54
C MET A 363 13.57 6.60 13.18
N ARG A 364 13.47 5.29 13.44
CA ARG A 364 12.28 4.47 13.15
C ARG A 364 11.04 4.88 13.95
N THR A 365 11.21 5.42 15.16
CA THR A 365 10.11 5.93 15.99
C THR A 365 9.90 7.44 15.84
N SER A 366 10.57 8.10 14.90
CA SER A 366 10.38 9.52 14.60
C SER A 366 9.40 9.71 13.46
N LEU A 367 8.28 10.40 13.75
CA LEU A 367 7.26 10.75 12.76
C LEU A 367 7.83 11.61 11.62
N PHE A 368 8.70 12.56 11.99
CA PHE A 368 9.34 13.46 11.05
C PHE A 368 10.18 12.67 10.02
N TRP A 369 11.13 11.87 10.50
CA TRP A 369 12.00 11.09 9.61
C TRP A 369 11.21 10.08 8.79
N THR A 370 10.21 9.43 9.37
CA THR A 370 9.36 8.48 8.66
C THR A 370 8.62 9.15 7.50
N PHE A 371 8.05 10.35 7.70
CA PHE A 371 7.33 11.08 6.66
C PHE A 371 8.23 11.50 5.48
N PHE A 372 9.42 12.05 5.77
CA PHE A 372 10.33 12.44 4.70
C PHE A 372 10.86 11.21 3.96
N MET A 373 11.28 10.17 4.67
CA MET A 373 11.78 8.95 4.04
C MET A 373 10.71 8.26 3.18
N SER A 374 9.44 8.28 3.59
CA SER A 374 8.37 7.69 2.79
C SER A 374 8.16 8.41 1.45
N ILE A 375 8.39 9.72 1.38
CA ILE A 375 8.37 10.48 0.13
C ILE A 375 9.60 10.12 -0.74
N PHE A 376 10.79 10.11 -0.15
CA PHE A 376 12.03 9.75 -0.86
C PHE A 376 11.97 8.35 -1.46
N ILE A 377 11.43 7.37 -0.71
CA ILE A 377 11.22 6.00 -1.19
C ILE A 377 10.30 5.98 -2.41
N ASN A 378 9.17 6.69 -2.37
CA ASN A 378 8.23 6.72 -3.49
C ASN A 378 8.85 7.34 -4.76
N ILE A 379 9.68 8.39 -4.59
CA ILE A 379 10.44 9.01 -5.68
C ILE A 379 11.48 8.03 -6.24
N GLY A 380 12.25 7.37 -5.36
CA GLY A 380 13.26 6.39 -5.77
C GLY A 380 12.65 5.18 -6.49
N MET A 381 11.49 4.72 -6.07
CA MET A 381 10.75 3.63 -6.70
C MET A 381 10.12 4.03 -8.04
N TRP A 382 9.82 5.32 -8.23
CA TRP A 382 9.47 5.83 -9.55
C TRP A 382 10.69 5.83 -10.48
N PHE A 383 11.86 6.29 -9.98
CA PHE A 383 13.11 6.21 -10.72
C PHE A 383 13.50 4.78 -11.05
N GLU A 384 13.24 3.81 -10.17
CA GLU A 384 13.48 2.39 -10.44
C GLU A 384 12.78 1.92 -11.71
N ARG A 385 11.47 2.22 -11.84
CA ARG A 385 10.71 1.84 -13.03
C ARG A 385 11.21 2.60 -14.26
N PHE A 386 11.47 3.90 -14.14
CA PHE A 386 12.00 4.71 -15.24
C PHE A 386 13.37 4.19 -15.71
N VAL A 387 14.26 3.83 -14.79
CA VAL A 387 15.58 3.29 -15.07
C VAL A 387 15.46 1.97 -15.81
N ILE A 388 14.63 1.04 -15.31
CA ILE A 388 14.42 -0.24 -15.99
C ILE A 388 13.91 0.00 -17.41
N ILE A 389 12.93 0.89 -17.60
CA ILE A 389 12.27 1.06 -18.91
C ILE A 389 13.11 1.93 -19.85
N ALA A 390 13.22 3.23 -19.57
CA ALA A 390 13.72 4.23 -20.51
C ALA A 390 15.21 4.06 -20.80
N THR A 391 16.03 3.70 -19.81
CA THR A 391 17.48 3.59 -20.00
C THR A 391 17.87 2.37 -20.83
N THR A 392 17.13 1.28 -20.64
CA THR A 392 17.32 0.01 -21.35
C THR A 392 16.85 0.14 -22.81
N LEU A 393 15.71 0.81 -23.06
CA LEU A 393 15.24 1.08 -24.43
C LEU A 393 16.09 2.13 -25.15
N ALA A 394 16.67 3.09 -24.44
CA ALA A 394 17.46 4.15 -25.06
C ALA A 394 18.71 3.64 -25.76
N ARG A 395 19.31 2.57 -25.24
CA ARG A 395 20.50 1.92 -25.82
C ARG A 395 20.43 0.41 -25.68
N ASP A 396 20.11 -0.24 -26.79
CA ASP A 396 20.01 -1.69 -26.92
C ASP A 396 21.10 -2.23 -27.88
N TYR A 397 20.77 -3.30 -28.61
CA TYR A 397 21.63 -4.02 -29.53
C TYR A 397 22.32 -3.16 -30.60
N LEU A 398 21.63 -2.17 -31.19
CA LEU A 398 22.12 -1.49 -32.39
C LEU A 398 22.43 -0.02 -32.11
N PRO A 399 23.71 0.41 -32.20
CA PRO A 399 24.09 1.81 -31.99
C PRO A 399 23.38 2.82 -32.89
N SER A 400 22.99 2.43 -34.10
CA SER A 400 22.24 3.28 -35.03
C SER A 400 20.82 3.62 -34.56
N SER A 401 20.26 2.83 -33.64
CA SER A 401 18.91 3.01 -33.10
C SER A 401 18.91 3.80 -31.80
N TRP A 402 20.07 4.08 -31.21
CA TRP A 402 20.19 4.75 -29.93
C TRP A 402 19.56 6.15 -29.96
N SER A 403 18.85 6.47 -28.90
CA SER A 403 18.08 7.71 -28.80
C SER A 403 18.05 8.25 -27.37
N TYR A 404 17.53 9.46 -27.21
CA TYR A 404 17.29 10.08 -25.92
C TYR A 404 15.83 10.52 -25.84
N TYR A 405 15.19 10.19 -24.73
CA TYR A 405 13.82 10.50 -24.38
C TYR A 405 13.77 11.56 -23.27
N VAL A 406 12.92 12.56 -23.49
CA VAL A 406 12.57 13.60 -22.51
C VAL A 406 11.05 13.73 -22.53
N PRO A 407 10.34 13.59 -21.39
CA PRO A 407 8.88 13.67 -21.39
C PRO A 407 8.38 15.05 -21.86
N THR A 408 7.25 15.09 -22.58
CA THR A 408 6.57 16.36 -22.84
C THR A 408 5.79 16.84 -21.63
N TRP A 409 5.33 18.08 -21.68
CA TRP A 409 4.38 18.62 -20.71
C TRP A 409 3.11 17.76 -20.59
N VAL A 410 2.64 17.12 -21.67
CA VAL A 410 1.44 16.28 -21.66
C VAL A 410 1.64 15.08 -20.73
N GLU A 411 2.77 14.40 -20.84
CA GLU A 411 3.11 13.21 -20.03
C GLU A 411 3.22 13.58 -18.54
N ILE A 412 3.83 14.73 -18.25
CA ILE A 412 3.94 15.26 -16.88
C ILE A 412 2.56 15.64 -16.33
N CYS A 413 1.72 16.30 -17.13
CA CYS A 413 0.36 16.67 -16.72
C CYS A 413 -0.55 15.46 -16.50
N ILE A 414 -0.41 14.39 -17.30
CA ILE A 414 -1.11 13.12 -17.05
C ILE A 414 -0.68 12.55 -15.70
N PHE A 415 0.62 12.50 -15.41
CA PHE A 415 1.12 12.00 -14.13
C PHE A 415 0.58 12.80 -12.93
N ILE A 416 0.79 14.13 -12.94
CA ILE A 416 0.27 15.03 -11.88
C ILE A 416 -1.25 14.89 -11.77
N GLY A 417 -1.93 14.75 -12.90
CA GLY A 417 -3.36 14.55 -12.96
C GLY A 417 -3.82 13.26 -12.29
N THR A 418 -3.09 12.15 -12.43
CA THR A 418 -3.41 10.90 -11.72
C THR A 418 -3.24 11.02 -10.22
N LEU A 419 -2.30 11.83 -9.72
CA LEU A 419 -2.25 12.16 -8.29
C LEU A 419 -3.52 12.91 -7.85
N GLY A 420 -4.02 13.82 -8.70
CA GLY A 420 -5.31 14.49 -8.51
C GLY A 420 -6.49 13.53 -8.42
N LEU A 421 -6.57 12.54 -9.32
CA LEU A 421 -7.58 11.47 -9.27
C LEU A 421 -7.49 10.69 -7.95
N PHE A 422 -6.29 10.24 -7.59
CA PHE A 422 -6.04 9.49 -6.36
C PHE A 422 -6.48 10.25 -5.12
N PHE A 423 -6.01 11.50 -4.95
CA PHE A 423 -6.35 12.31 -3.78
C PHE A 423 -7.84 12.70 -3.75
N THR A 424 -8.46 12.95 -4.90
CA THR A 424 -9.90 13.23 -4.96
C THR A 424 -10.71 12.06 -4.42
N LEU A 425 -10.42 10.83 -4.87
CA LEU A 425 -11.09 9.62 -4.40
C LEU A 425 -10.78 9.35 -2.91
N PHE A 426 -9.52 9.49 -2.50
CA PHE A 426 -9.11 9.27 -1.11
C PHE A 426 -9.77 10.26 -0.15
N LEU A 427 -9.80 11.56 -0.51
CA LEU A 427 -10.45 12.59 0.31
C LEU A 427 -11.96 12.37 0.41
N ILE A 428 -12.64 11.96 -0.67
CA ILE A 428 -14.04 11.56 -0.62
C ILE A 428 -14.22 10.39 0.36
N PHE A 429 -13.36 9.37 0.26
CA PHE A 429 -13.39 8.22 1.16
C PHE A 429 -13.27 8.62 2.63
N THR A 430 -12.34 9.53 2.99
CA THR A 430 -12.19 9.99 4.39
C THR A 430 -13.44 10.64 5.00
N ARG A 431 -14.42 10.98 4.16
CA ARG A 431 -15.67 11.65 4.54
C ARG A 431 -16.89 10.74 4.46
N VAL A 432 -16.90 9.80 3.51
CA VAL A 432 -18.04 8.92 3.24
C VAL A 432 -17.91 7.59 4.01
N ALA A 433 -16.72 7.20 4.46
CA ALA A 433 -16.53 5.99 5.23
C ALA A 433 -15.51 6.17 6.36
N PRO A 434 -15.59 5.36 7.43
CA PRO A 434 -14.57 5.30 8.46
C PRO A 434 -13.18 4.97 7.88
N VAL A 435 -12.17 5.76 8.23
CA VAL A 435 -10.76 5.55 7.79
C VAL A 435 -10.10 4.38 8.53
N VAL A 436 -10.59 4.07 9.72
CA VAL A 436 -10.14 2.96 10.58
C VAL A 436 -11.30 1.99 10.78
N ALA A 437 -11.04 0.69 10.78
CA ALA A 437 -12.07 -0.34 10.91
C ALA A 437 -12.62 -0.41 12.34
N ILE A 438 -13.84 0.12 12.55
CA ILE A 438 -14.47 0.22 13.89
C ILE A 438 -14.67 -1.17 14.48
N ALA A 439 -15.21 -2.09 13.68
CA ALA A 439 -15.46 -3.47 14.08
C ALA A 439 -14.19 -4.17 14.60
N GLU A 440 -13.08 -4.02 13.89
CA GLU A 440 -11.84 -4.72 14.22
C GLU A 440 -11.08 -4.06 15.37
N VAL A 441 -11.06 -2.73 15.45
CA VAL A 441 -10.45 -2.02 16.59
C VAL A 441 -11.16 -2.39 17.89
N LYS A 442 -12.50 -2.48 17.88
CA LYS A 442 -13.26 -2.94 19.05
C LYS A 442 -12.92 -4.38 19.44
N SER A 443 -12.67 -5.27 18.48
CA SER A 443 -12.36 -6.67 18.78
C SER A 443 -11.02 -6.84 19.50
N ILE A 444 -10.05 -5.97 19.23
CA ILE A 444 -8.71 -6.04 19.86
C ILE A 444 -8.59 -5.25 21.16
N LEU A 445 -9.53 -4.35 21.48
CA LEU A 445 -9.47 -3.43 22.63
C LEU A 445 -9.07 -4.10 23.96
N LYS A 446 -9.73 -5.21 24.32
CA LYS A 446 -9.44 -5.94 25.57
C LYS A 446 -8.06 -6.59 25.61
N SER A 447 -7.43 -6.79 24.45
CA SER A 447 -6.15 -7.49 24.33
C SER A 447 -4.98 -6.58 23.97
N ALA A 448 -5.25 -5.32 23.63
CA ALA A 448 -4.27 -4.39 23.07
C ALA A 448 -4.46 -2.93 23.52
N GLY A 449 -5.47 -2.61 24.32
CA GLY A 449 -5.67 -1.27 24.88
C GLY A 449 -4.82 -1.05 26.14
N ASP A 450 -4.30 0.16 26.29
CA ASP A 450 -3.51 0.61 27.45
C ASP A 450 -4.22 0.42 28.80
N GLN A 451 -5.54 0.51 28.82
CA GLN A 451 -6.37 0.25 30.01
C GLN A 451 -6.36 -1.22 30.47
N TYR A 452 -5.97 -2.16 29.61
CA TYR A 452 -5.93 -3.60 29.91
C TYR A 452 -4.52 -4.19 29.89
N ILE A 453 -3.57 -3.57 29.17
CA ILE A 453 -2.19 -4.05 29.03
C ILE A 453 -1.16 -2.93 29.18
N GLY A 454 -0.02 -3.25 29.78
CA GLY A 454 1.09 -2.32 29.98
C GLY A 454 1.07 -1.59 31.33
N PRO A 455 1.93 -0.57 31.52
CA PRO A 455 2.14 0.10 32.80
C PRO A 455 0.91 0.83 33.35
N HIS A 456 -0.01 1.22 32.46
CA HIS A 456 -1.23 1.95 32.79
C HIS A 456 -2.48 1.06 32.82
N ALA A 457 -2.31 -0.27 32.77
CA ALA A 457 -3.42 -1.19 32.88
C ALA A 457 -4.10 -0.99 34.23
N HIS A 458 -5.41 -0.77 34.22
CA HIS A 458 -6.16 -0.74 35.48
C HIS A 458 -6.04 -2.14 36.08
N ALA A 459 -5.50 -2.22 37.30
CA ALA A 459 -5.53 -3.44 38.07
C ALA A 459 -7.00 -3.83 38.20
N HIS A 460 -7.43 -4.82 37.41
CA HIS A 460 -8.68 -5.49 37.66
C HIS A 460 -8.50 -6.14 39.04
N HIS A 461 -8.98 -5.48 40.08
CA HIS A 461 -9.33 -6.13 41.33
C HIS A 461 -10.29 -7.25 40.94
N GLY A 462 -9.74 -8.45 40.71
CA GLY A 462 -10.53 -9.66 40.78
C GLY A 462 -11.23 -9.62 42.12
N HIS A 463 -12.54 -9.88 42.10
CA HIS A 463 -13.28 -10.19 43.32
C HIS A 463 -12.51 -11.30 44.04
N GLY A 464 -11.67 -10.91 44.99
CA GLY A 464 -11.10 -11.81 45.96
C GLY A 464 -12.28 -12.37 46.71
N HIS A 465 -12.47 -13.68 46.57
CA HIS A 465 -13.34 -14.42 47.47
C HIS A 465 -13.00 -14.00 48.90
N HIS A 466 -13.98 -13.45 49.60
CA HIS A 466 -13.95 -13.35 51.05
C HIS A 466 -13.70 -14.76 51.60
N VAL A 467 -12.47 -15.05 51.99
CA VAL A 467 -12.19 -16.16 52.90
C VAL A 467 -12.51 -15.61 54.29
N PRO A 468 -13.46 -16.21 55.03
CA PRO A 468 -13.78 -15.75 56.36
C PRO A 468 -12.59 -16.03 57.28
N ALA A 469 -12.28 -15.05 58.14
CA ALA A 469 -11.27 -15.16 59.18
C ALA A 469 -11.60 -16.35 60.10
N GLY A 470 -10.66 -17.29 60.24
CA GLY A 470 -10.81 -18.43 61.15
C GLY A 470 -9.67 -19.44 61.09
N ALA A 471 -8.68 -19.24 61.98
CA ALA A 471 -7.88 -20.25 62.69
C ALA A 471 -6.74 -21.04 61.97
N ASN A 472 -5.58 -20.98 62.65
CA ASN A 472 -4.48 -21.95 62.79
C ASN A 472 -3.25 -21.87 61.84
N ASP A 473 -2.23 -21.19 62.37
CA ASP A 473 -0.87 -21.67 62.67
C ASP A 473 -0.01 -22.48 61.67
N HIS A 474 1.24 -22.01 61.58
CA HIS A 474 2.50 -22.65 61.16
C HIS A 474 2.75 -22.92 59.67
N ALA A 475 3.64 -22.13 59.05
CA ALA A 475 4.97 -22.60 58.60
C ALA A 475 5.73 -21.57 57.72
N ALA A 476 6.90 -21.19 58.25
CA ALA A 476 8.15 -20.66 57.68
C ALA A 476 8.34 -20.44 56.15
N GLY A 477 8.94 -19.26 55.84
CA GLY A 477 10.02 -19.01 54.85
C GLY A 477 9.67 -19.17 53.37
N THR A 478 9.99 -18.27 52.44
CA THR A 478 11.20 -17.46 52.29
C THR A 478 10.92 -16.44 51.17
N THR A 479 11.17 -15.15 51.41
CA THR A 479 11.17 -14.09 50.39
C THR A 479 12.55 -14.03 49.72
N VAL A 480 12.59 -13.93 48.39
CA VAL A 480 13.81 -13.55 47.66
C VAL A 480 13.53 -12.20 47.02
N ASP A 481 14.12 -11.18 47.62
CA ASP A 481 14.26 -9.83 47.07
C ASP A 481 15.33 -9.84 45.97
N ILE A 482 15.05 -9.18 44.84
CA ILE A 482 16.08 -8.83 43.85
C ILE A 482 16.17 -7.30 43.86
N GLU A 483 17.17 -6.81 44.59
CA GLU A 483 17.60 -5.41 44.59
C GLU A 483 18.64 -5.21 43.47
N ASP A 484 18.42 -4.15 42.69
CA ASP A 484 19.38 -3.56 41.75
C ASP A 484 20.70 -3.24 42.46
N LYS A 485 21.83 -3.57 41.82
CA LYS A 485 23.07 -2.81 41.98
C LYS A 485 23.84 -2.66 40.68
N ASP A 486 24.09 -1.39 40.39
CA ASP A 486 25.17 -0.86 39.57
C ASP A 486 26.47 -1.63 39.76
N ASP A 487 27.21 -1.84 38.67
CA ASP A 487 28.67 -1.91 38.72
C ASP A 487 29.26 -1.13 37.54
N THR A 488 29.95 -0.07 37.94
CA THR A 488 30.88 0.75 37.16
C THR A 488 32.26 0.10 37.24
N GLU A 489 32.97 0.11 36.11
CA GLU A 489 34.43 0.09 35.91
C GLU A 489 35.36 -0.75 36.82
N ILE A 490 36.19 -1.59 36.20
CA ILE A 490 37.67 -1.47 36.12
C ILE A 490 38.25 -2.83 35.65
N HIS A 491 38.67 -2.90 34.38
CA HIS A 491 40.04 -3.25 33.93
C HIS A 491 40.13 -3.32 32.40
#